data_AF-A0A0B0CX01-F1
#
_entry.id   AF-A0A0B0CX01-F1
#
_cell.length_a   1.000
_cell.length_b   1.000
_cell.length_c   1.000
_cell.angle_alpha   90.00
_cell.angle_beta   90.00
_cell.angle_gamma   90.00
#
_symmetry.space_group_name_H-M   'P 1'
#
loop_
_entity.id
_entity.type
_entity.pdbx_description
1 polymer ?
#
loop_
_entity_poly.entity_id
_entity_poly.type
_entity_poly.pdbx_seq_one_letter_code
_entity_poly.pdbx_strand_id
1 'polypeptide(L)'
;MKLIRKLPGYMNIWSLLSLIIVILILLPNVTILINFFTQKAENWSHIQEFILPDLLKNTSLLIIFTGFLTIMIGTSLAWLVSAYDFPMKRFFKWALILPLAIPPYIAGYTYNGILNYTGVIQTT
;
A
#
# COMPACT_ATOMS: atom_id res chain seq x y z
N MET A 1 13.58 14.70 32.42
CA MET A 1 14.55 13.66 32.84
C MET A 1 13.93 12.40 33.52
N LYS A 2 12.61 12.17 33.52
CA LYS A 2 12.01 10.92 34.06
C LYS A 2 11.84 9.76 33.05
N LEU A 3 11.95 10.04 31.74
CA LEU A 3 11.82 9.03 30.67
C LEU A 3 13.00 8.05 30.60
N ILE A 4 14.22 8.52 30.86
CA ILE A 4 15.44 7.71 30.73
C ILE A 4 15.56 6.66 31.85
N ARG A 5 14.94 6.92 33.01
CA ARG A 5 15.09 6.08 34.22
C ARG A 5 14.25 4.79 34.19
N LYS A 6 13.39 4.59 33.18
CA LYS A 6 12.54 3.39 33.01
C LYS A 6 13.00 2.45 31.87
N LEU A 7 14.12 2.73 31.22
CA LEU A 7 14.66 1.90 30.14
C LEU A 7 15.15 0.49 30.54
N PRO A 8 15.72 0.23 31.74
CA PRO A 8 16.37 -1.07 31.98
C PRO A 8 15.39 -2.23 32.20
N GLY A 9 14.08 -1.99 32.26
CA GLY A 9 13.06 -3.03 32.44
C GLY A 9 12.56 -3.69 31.14
N TYR A 10 12.84 -3.11 29.96
CA TYR A 10 12.30 -3.57 28.67
C TYR A 10 13.36 -4.08 27.68
N MET A 11 14.64 -3.99 28.04
CA MET A 11 15.76 -4.47 27.20
C MET A 11 15.97 -5.98 27.37
N ASN A 12 14.98 -6.78 26.97
CA ASN A 12 15.15 -8.22 26.79
C ASN A 12 15.79 -8.52 25.42
N ILE A 13 16.34 -9.72 25.23
CA ILE A 13 16.93 -10.21 23.97
C ILE A 13 16.01 -9.96 22.76
N TRP A 14 14.69 -10.11 22.92
CA TRP A 14 13.69 -9.87 21.89
C TRP A 14 13.60 -8.40 21.45
N SER A 15 13.75 -7.47 22.39
CA SER A 15 13.79 -6.04 22.07
C SER A 15 15.08 -5.68 21.32
N LEU A 16 16.21 -6.32 21.68
CA LEU A 16 17.47 -6.12 20.98
C LEU A 16 17.42 -6.68 19.54
N LEU A 17 16.89 -7.89 19.37
CA LEU A 17 16.74 -8.55 18.07
C LEU A 17 15.79 -7.78 17.14
N SER A 18 14.65 -7.32 17.66
CA SER A 18 13.72 -6.49 16.88
C SER A 18 14.34 -5.15 16.48
N LEU A 19 15.15 -4.53 17.35
CA LEU A 19 15.85 -3.29 17.04
C LEU A 19 16.88 -3.48 15.92
N ILE A 20 17.61 -4.60 15.92
CA ILE A 20 18.53 -4.95 14.82
C ILE A 20 17.77 -5.07 13.50
N ILE A 21 16.63 -5.78 13.49
CA ILE A 21 15.79 -5.94 12.29
C ILE A 21 15.28 -4.58 11.79
N VAL A 22 14.80 -3.72 12.69
CA VAL A 22 14.33 -2.38 12.36
C VAL A 22 15.46 -1.55 11.74
N ILE A 23 16.67 -1.59 12.31
CA ILE A 23 17.83 -0.90 11.73
C ILE A 23 18.09 -1.42 10.31
N LEU A 24 18.14 -2.73 10.10
CA LEU A 24 18.39 -3.32 8.78
C LEU A 24 17.35 -2.90 7.73
N ILE A 25 16.07 -2.85 8.11
CA ILE A 25 14.98 -2.39 7.22
C ILE A 25 15.10 -0.89 6.92
N LEU A 26 15.48 -0.09 7.91
CA LEU A 26 15.58 1.37 7.77
C LEU A 26 16.83 1.81 7.01
N LEU A 27 17.93 1.04 7.02
CA LEU A 27 19.19 1.39 6.36
C LEU A 27 19.00 1.93 4.91
N PRO A 28 18.35 1.21 3.97
CA PRO A 28 18.19 1.72 2.62
C PRO A 28 17.31 2.99 2.55
N ASN A 29 16.31 3.10 3.43
CA ASN A 29 15.43 4.27 3.50
C ASN A 29 16.18 5.52 3.98
N VAL A 30 17.07 5.35 4.98
CA VAL A 30 17.94 6.43 5.46
C VAL A 30 18.92 6.86 4.37
N THR A 31 19.47 5.92 3.61
CA THR A 31 20.34 6.25 2.46
C THR A 31 19.60 7.09 1.41
N ILE A 32 18.35 6.73 1.07
CA ILE A 32 17.52 7.53 0.16
C ILE A 32 17.27 8.93 0.73
N LEU A 33 16.97 9.03 2.03
CA LEU A 33 16.72 10.31 2.69
C LEU A 33 17.97 11.20 2.69
N ILE A 34 19.15 10.65 2.98
CA ILE A 34 20.42 11.41 2.93
C ILE A 34 20.69 11.86 1.50
N ASN A 35 20.54 10.98 0.51
CA ASN A 35 20.78 11.29 -0.90
C ASN A 35 19.85 12.39 -1.44
N PHE A 36 18.65 12.54 -0.86
CA PHE A 36 17.74 13.61 -1.22
C PHE A 36 18.31 15.02 -0.92
N PHE A 37 19.10 15.15 0.15
CA PHE A 37 19.67 16.45 0.57
C PHE A 37 21.09 16.72 0.03
N THR A 38 21.72 15.74 -0.62
CA THR A 38 23.09 15.87 -1.13
C THR A 38 23.10 16.29 -2.61
N GLN A 39 23.59 15.44 -3.50
CA GLN A 39 23.82 15.77 -4.90
C GLN A 39 22.55 15.53 -5.73
N LYS A 40 22.01 16.62 -6.29
CA LYS A 40 20.91 16.55 -7.23
C LYS A 40 21.38 15.88 -8.51
N ALA A 41 20.64 14.89 -9.00
CA ALA A 41 20.87 14.32 -10.31
C ALA A 41 20.80 15.42 -11.38
N GLU A 42 21.55 15.27 -12.47
CA GLU A 42 21.63 16.25 -13.57
C GLU A 42 20.24 16.64 -14.12
N ASN A 43 19.30 15.69 -14.12
CA ASN A 43 17.94 15.86 -14.61
C ASN A 43 16.92 16.25 -13.52
N TRP A 44 17.36 16.56 -12.31
CA TRP A 44 16.46 16.77 -11.18
C TRP A 44 15.50 17.95 -11.40
N SER A 45 15.97 19.05 -12.01
CA SER A 45 15.10 20.19 -12.37
C SER A 45 13.98 19.76 -13.31
N HIS A 46 14.31 19.00 -14.35
CA HIS A 46 13.33 18.48 -15.32
C HIS A 46 12.30 17.54 -14.65
N ILE A 47 12.75 16.64 -13.77
CA ILE A 47 11.84 15.74 -13.04
C ILE A 47 10.90 16.54 -12.12
N GLN A 48 11.44 17.53 -11.40
CA GLN A 48 10.66 18.38 -10.50
C GLN A 48 9.61 19.22 -11.22
N GLU A 49 9.93 19.74 -12.41
CA GLU A 49 9.04 20.65 -13.13
C GLU A 49 8.00 19.90 -13.98
N PHE A 50 8.39 18.80 -14.64
CA PHE A 50 7.55 18.15 -15.65
C PHE A 50 6.94 16.81 -15.23
N ILE A 51 7.50 16.11 -14.23
CA ILE A 51 7.08 14.73 -13.90
C ILE A 51 6.44 14.66 -12.51
N LEU A 52 7.08 15.27 -11.50
CA LEU A 52 6.62 15.20 -10.12
C LEU A 52 5.22 15.78 -9.88
N PRO A 53 4.82 16.94 -10.45
CA PRO A 53 3.49 17.49 -10.22
C PRO A 53 2.38 16.55 -10.68
N ASP A 54 2.53 15.98 -11.87
CA ASP A 54 1.56 15.03 -12.45
C ASP A 54 1.53 13.71 -11.68
N LEU A 55 2.70 13.18 -11.29
CA LEU A 55 2.77 12.00 -10.43
C LEU A 55 2.04 12.23 -9.10
N LEU A 56 2.36 13.31 -8.40
CA LEU A 56 1.75 13.62 -7.10
C LEU A 56 0.24 13.80 -7.23
N LYS A 57 -0.22 14.50 -8.26
CA LYS A 57 -1.66 14.69 -8.51
C LYS A 57 -2.36 13.37 -8.79
N ASN A 58 -1.84 12.57 -9.71
CA ASN A 58 -2.43 11.30 -10.10
C ASN A 58 -2.43 10.28 -8.95
N THR A 59 -1.31 10.14 -8.25
CA THR A 59 -1.22 9.27 -7.07
C THR A 59 -2.16 9.72 -5.96
N SER A 60 -2.25 11.01 -5.67
CA SER A 60 -3.17 11.52 -4.64
C SER A 60 -4.63 11.24 -5.01
N LEU A 61 -4.99 11.46 -6.27
CA LEU A 61 -6.33 11.15 -6.78
C LEU A 61 -6.62 9.66 -6.63
N LEU A 62 -5.70 8.80 -7.07
CA LEU A 62 -5.85 7.35 -6.93
C LEU A 62 -6.01 6.94 -5.46
N ILE A 63 -5.17 7.43 -4.55
CA ILE A 63 -5.27 7.10 -3.12
C ILE A 63 -6.63 7.49 -2.55
N ILE A 64 -7.13 8.70 -2.86
CA ILE A 64 -8.41 9.18 -2.33
C ILE A 64 -9.56 8.32 -2.83
N PHE A 65 -9.67 8.14 -4.15
CA PHE A 65 -10.79 7.40 -4.74
C PHE A 65 -10.74 5.91 -4.41
N THR A 66 -9.56 5.28 -4.51
CA THR A 66 -9.42 3.87 -4.18
C THR A 66 -9.63 3.63 -2.69
N GLY A 67 -9.05 4.45 -1.81
CA GLY A 67 -9.24 4.34 -0.36
C GLY A 67 -10.71 4.50 0.03
N PHE A 68 -11.40 5.51 -0.52
CA PHE A 68 -12.83 5.72 -0.28
C PHE A 68 -13.67 4.52 -0.73
N LEU A 69 -13.48 4.04 -1.97
CA LEU A 69 -14.21 2.89 -2.50
C LEU A 69 -13.91 1.60 -1.73
N THR A 70 -12.64 1.38 -1.34
CA THR A 70 -12.24 0.21 -0.53
C THR A 70 -12.91 0.22 0.83
N ILE A 71 -12.95 1.36 1.53
CA ILE A 71 -13.65 1.47 2.82
C ILE A 71 -15.14 1.21 2.62
N MET A 72 -15.76 1.90 1.65
CA MET A 72 -17.19 1.80 1.41
C MET A 72 -17.61 0.35 1.06
N ILE A 73 -16.95 -0.26 0.08
CA ILE A 73 -17.28 -1.61 -0.39
C ILE A 73 -16.84 -2.66 0.63
N GLY A 74 -15.60 -2.58 1.11
CA GLY A 74 -15.01 -3.55 2.01
C GLY A 74 -15.72 -3.63 3.36
N THR A 75 -15.99 -2.48 4.00
CA THR A 75 -16.72 -2.46 5.28
C THR A 75 -18.16 -2.92 5.11
N SER A 76 -18.85 -2.53 4.03
CA SER A 76 -20.23 -2.97 3.78
C SER A 76 -20.32 -4.50 3.60
N LEU A 77 -19.43 -5.09 2.80
CA LEU A 77 -19.40 -6.54 2.57
C LEU A 77 -18.98 -7.29 3.84
N ALA A 78 -18.01 -6.77 4.60
CA ALA A 78 -17.61 -7.35 5.88
C ALA A 78 -18.75 -7.34 6.90
N TRP A 79 -19.51 -6.23 6.95
CA TRP A 79 -20.69 -6.13 7.82
C TRP A 79 -21.77 -7.13 7.41
N LEU A 80 -22.09 -7.25 6.11
CA LEU A 80 -23.09 -8.21 5.63
C LEU A 80 -22.76 -9.66 6.02
N VAL A 81 -21.51 -10.09 5.78
CA VAL A 81 -21.07 -11.46 6.07
C VAL A 81 -20.93 -11.73 7.57
N SER A 82 -20.75 -10.70 8.40
CA SER A 82 -20.65 -10.87 9.86
C SER A 82 -22.00 -10.76 10.57
N ALA A 83 -22.86 -9.82 10.18
CA ALA A 83 -24.10 -9.48 10.87
C ALA A 83 -25.32 -10.32 10.46
N TYR A 84 -25.34 -10.89 9.25
CA TYR A 84 -26.48 -11.67 8.74
C TYR A 84 -26.12 -13.12 8.45
N ASP A 85 -27.14 -13.98 8.50
CA ASP A 85 -27.09 -15.36 8.01
C ASP A 85 -27.95 -15.49 6.75
N PHE A 86 -27.30 -15.78 5.63
CA PHE A 86 -27.91 -15.89 4.31
C PHE A 86 -27.31 -17.10 3.57
N PRO A 87 -28.04 -17.67 2.57
CA PRO A 87 -27.53 -18.81 1.82
C PRO A 87 -26.17 -18.48 1.17
N MET A 88 -25.23 -19.43 1.19
CA MET A 88 -23.83 -19.25 0.72
C MET A 88 -22.91 -18.32 1.52
N LYS A 89 -23.28 -17.85 2.72
CA LYS A 89 -22.40 -17.03 3.59
C LYS A 89 -20.95 -17.57 3.71
N ARG A 90 -20.79 -18.89 3.87
CA ARG A 90 -19.46 -19.53 3.99
C ARG A 90 -18.62 -19.37 2.71
N PHE A 91 -19.24 -19.44 1.53
CA PHE A 91 -18.55 -19.22 0.26
C PHE A 91 -18.08 -17.77 0.16
N PHE A 92 -18.98 -16.79 0.36
CA PHE A 92 -18.62 -15.37 0.29
C PHE A 92 -17.55 -14.97 1.29
N LYS A 93 -17.58 -15.53 2.51
CA LYS A 93 -16.54 -15.29 3.53
C LYS A 93 -15.13 -15.60 3.01
N TRP A 94 -14.96 -16.65 2.23
CA TRP A 94 -13.67 -17.01 1.62
C TRP A 94 -13.43 -16.26 0.31
N ALA A 95 -14.46 -16.12 -0.54
CA ALA A 95 -14.35 -15.47 -1.83
C ALA A 95 -13.88 -14.02 -1.72
N LEU A 96 -14.31 -13.28 -0.69
CA LEU A 96 -13.88 -11.89 -0.45
C LEU A 96 -12.39 -11.75 -0.11
N ILE A 97 -11.73 -12.83 0.31
CA ILE A 97 -10.30 -12.85 0.64
C ILE A 97 -9.47 -13.24 -0.58
N LEU A 98 -10.04 -14.02 -1.53
CA LEU A 98 -9.33 -14.52 -2.71
C LEU A 98 -8.58 -13.47 -3.54
N PRO A 99 -9.08 -12.23 -3.73
CA PRO A 99 -8.34 -11.22 -4.48
C PRO A 99 -6.93 -10.94 -3.94
N LEU A 100 -6.69 -11.15 -2.64
CA LEU A 100 -5.36 -10.98 -2.02
C LEU A 100 -4.34 -12.03 -2.51
N ALA A 101 -4.78 -13.13 -3.09
CA ALA A 101 -3.90 -14.13 -3.67
C ALA A 101 -3.39 -13.75 -5.07
N ILE A 102 -3.99 -12.75 -5.72
CA ILE A 102 -3.59 -12.31 -7.06
C ILE A 102 -2.38 -11.38 -6.92
N PRO A 103 -1.24 -11.69 -7.57
CA PRO A 103 -0.11 -10.77 -7.60
C PRO A 103 -0.52 -9.41 -8.20
N PRO A 104 -0.16 -8.27 -7.57
CA PRO A 104 -0.63 -6.95 -8.02
C PRO A 104 -0.31 -6.64 -9.49
N TYR A 105 0.86 -7.09 -9.98
CA TYR A 105 1.26 -6.87 -11.37
C TYR A 105 0.37 -7.64 -12.36
N ILE A 106 -0.02 -8.88 -12.02
CA ILE A 106 -0.91 -9.70 -12.85
C ILE A 106 -2.28 -9.03 -12.91
N ALA A 107 -2.82 -8.64 -11.75
CA ALA A 107 -4.09 -7.92 -11.69
C ALA A 107 -4.07 -6.67 -12.58
N GLY A 108 -3.00 -5.88 -12.51
CA GLY A 108 -2.82 -4.68 -13.34
C GLY A 108 -2.88 -4.98 -14.85
N TYR A 109 -2.15 -5.98 -15.34
CA TYR A 109 -2.19 -6.34 -16.75
C TYR A 109 -3.53 -6.93 -17.18
N THR A 110 -4.16 -7.75 -16.34
CA THR A 110 -5.49 -8.29 -16.62
C THR A 110 -6.53 -7.19 -16.74
N TYR A 111 -6.57 -6.24 -15.80
CA TYR A 111 -7.50 -5.10 -15.89
C TYR A 111 -7.20 -4.21 -17.09
N ASN A 112 -5.94 -3.95 -17.40
CA ASN A 112 -5.57 -3.23 -18.62
C ASN A 112 -6.08 -3.96 -19.88
N GLY A 113 -5.89 -5.27 -19.98
CA GLY A 113 -6.37 -6.07 -21.11
C GLY A 113 -7.90 -6.05 -21.28
N ILE A 114 -8.63 -6.01 -20.16
CA ILE A 114 -10.10 -5.94 -20.18
C ILE A 114 -10.61 -4.54 -20.56
N LEU A 115 -9.95 -3.49 -20.05
CA LEU A 115 -10.39 -2.09 -20.14
C LEU A 115 -9.75 -1.30 -21.29
N ASN A 116 -8.74 -1.84 -21.98
CA ASN A 116 -8.10 -1.13 -23.09
C ASN A 116 -9.03 -1.04 -24.32
N TYR A 117 -8.58 -0.30 -25.34
CA TYR A 117 -9.36 -0.05 -26.56
C TYR A 117 -9.68 -1.29 -27.39
N THR A 118 -8.90 -2.36 -27.23
CA THR A 118 -9.17 -3.68 -27.82
C THR A 118 -9.90 -4.62 -26.86
N GLY A 119 -10.18 -4.17 -25.65
CA GLY A 119 -10.64 -4.99 -24.55
C GLY A 119 -12.11 -5.34 -24.70
N VAL A 120 -12.51 -6.42 -24.03
CA VAL A 120 -13.87 -6.96 -24.12
C VAL A 120 -14.93 -5.95 -23.69
N ILE A 121 -14.61 -5.02 -22.77
CA ILE A 121 -15.57 -4.00 -22.30
C ILE A 121 -15.78 -2.89 -23.33
N GLN A 122 -14.79 -2.59 -24.17
CA GLN A 122 -14.90 -1.51 -25.16
C GLN A 122 -15.39 -1.99 -26.53
N THR A 123 -15.26 -3.28 -26.82
CA THR A 123 -15.56 -3.87 -28.14
C THR A 123 -16.87 -4.65 -28.20
N THR A 124 -17.47 -4.97 -27.04
CA THR A 124 -18.79 -5.64 -26.93
C THR A 124 -19.84 -4.61 -26.57
#